data_AF-E2BP29-F1
#
_entry.id   AF-E2BP29-F1
#
_cell.length_a   1.000
_cell.length_b   1.000
_cell.length_c   1.000
_cell.angle_alpha   90.00
_cell.angle_beta   90.00
_cell.angle_gamma   90.00
#
_symmetry.space_group_name_H-M   'P 1'
#
loop_
_entity.id
_entity.type
_entity.pdbx_description
1 polymer ?
#
loop_
_entity_poly.entity_id
_entity_poly.type
_entity_poly.pdbx_seq_one_letter_code
_entity_poly.pdbx_strand_id
1 'polypeptide(L)'
;MTSYTIEQHIQVIKLYYQNECSLLETLRALRPFYSRRDGPSKSALQRLVAKFETTSSVNNQPTPVLQRNARSAENIAAVSESVQENPRQSIPRRAQELGLSQTSTWRILRRDLGLH
;
A
#
# COMPACT_ATOMS: atom_id res chain seq x y z
N MET A 1 -13.96 -3.56 1.50
CA MET A 1 -13.69 -4.77 2.31
C MET A 1 -13.66 -4.32 3.75
N THR A 2 -14.45 -4.93 4.63
CA THR A 2 -14.39 -4.66 6.07
C THR A 2 -12.98 -5.00 6.54
N SER A 3 -12.23 -4.00 7.00
CA SER A 3 -10.91 -4.24 7.57
C SER A 3 -11.11 -4.74 8.98
N TYR A 4 -10.79 -6.00 9.24
CA TYR A 4 -10.80 -6.53 10.60
C TYR A 4 -9.76 -5.79 11.44
N THR A 5 -10.05 -5.64 12.73
CA THR A 5 -9.10 -5.08 13.69
C THR A 5 -8.00 -6.10 13.99
N ILE A 6 -6.86 -5.63 14.51
CA ILE A 6 -5.76 -6.51 14.93
C ILE A 6 -6.24 -7.49 15.99
N GLU A 7 -7.08 -7.05 16.92
CA GLU A 7 -7.67 -7.88 17.97
C GLU A 7 -8.50 -9.04 17.41
N GLN A 8 -9.34 -8.74 16.40
CA GLN A 8 -10.14 -9.76 15.71
C GLN A 8 -9.24 -10.79 15.03
N HIS A 9 -8.15 -10.37 14.39
CA HIS A 9 -7.20 -11.29 13.79
C HIS A 9 -6.53 -12.19 14.84
N ILE A 10 -6.10 -11.64 15.98
CA ILE A 10 -5.49 -12.42 17.07
C ILE A 10 -6.48 -13.46 17.59
N GLN A 11 -7.73 -13.06 17.83
CA GLN A 11 -8.78 -13.97 18.30
C GLN A 11 -9.01 -15.12 17.33
N VAL A 12 -9.07 -14.82 16.03
CA VAL A 12 -9.24 -15.81 14.97
C VAL A 12 -8.08 -16.80 14.93
N ILE A 13 -6.83 -16.34 15.00
CA ILE A 13 -5.63 -17.21 15.00
C ILE A 13 -5.61 -18.10 16.24
N LYS A 14 -5.92 -17.53 17.41
CA LYS A 14 -5.97 -18.30 18.67
C LYS A 14 -6.99 -19.42 18.60
N LEU A 15 -8.21 -19.12 18.11
CA LEU A 15 -9.25 -20.13 17.92
C LEU A 15 -8.86 -21.16 16.85
N TYR A 16 -8.14 -20.76 15.80
CA TYR A 16 -7.69 -21.69 14.76
C TYR A 16 -6.79 -22.80 15.31
N TYR A 17 -5.78 -22.44 16.08
CA TYR A 17 -4.88 -23.42 16.69
C TYR A 17 -5.53 -24.21 17.83
N GLN A 18 -6.52 -23.63 18.52
CA GLN A 18 -7.30 -24.37 19.54
C GLN A 18 -8.23 -25.43 18.93
N ASN A 19 -8.70 -25.23 17.69
CA ASN A 19 -9.59 -26.17 16.99
C ASN A 19 -8.83 -27.07 16.00
N GLU A 20 -7.63 -27.52 16.39
CA GLU A 20 -6.81 -28.47 15.61
C GLU A 20 -6.53 -28.03 14.17
N CYS A 21 -6.41 -26.72 13.93
CA CYS A 21 -6.19 -26.15 12.60
C CYS A 21 -7.35 -26.42 11.61
N SER A 22 -8.55 -26.75 12.11
CA SER A 22 -9.75 -26.97 11.31
C SER A 22 -10.47 -25.66 11.00
N LEU A 23 -10.54 -25.30 9.71
CA LEU A 23 -11.22 -24.07 9.26
C LEU A 23 -12.72 -24.06 9.62
N LEU A 24 -13.40 -25.21 9.52
CA LEU A 24 -14.84 -25.28 9.75
C LEU A 24 -15.19 -25.15 11.24
N GLU A 25 -14.43 -25.84 12.10
CA GLU A 25 -14.62 -25.76 13.55
C GLU A 25 -14.28 -24.36 14.07
N THR A 26 -13.23 -23.74 13.53
CA THR A 26 -12.88 -22.36 13.85
C THR A 26 -14.01 -21.39 13.49
N LEU A 27 -14.59 -21.51 12.29
CA LEU A 27 -15.74 -20.68 11.88
C LEU A 27 -16.96 -20.92 12.78
N ARG A 28 -17.21 -22.16 13.19
CA ARG A 28 -18.30 -22.52 14.09
C ARG A 28 -18.10 -21.90 15.48
N ALA A 29 -16.90 -21.97 16.01
CA ALA A 29 -16.50 -21.37 17.28
C ALA A 29 -16.50 -19.83 17.25
N LEU A 30 -16.32 -19.22 16.06
CA LEU A 30 -16.39 -17.77 15.88
C LEU A 30 -17.84 -17.24 15.83
N ARG A 31 -18.85 -18.06 15.51
CA ARG A 31 -20.26 -17.61 15.36
C ARG A 31 -20.83 -16.86 16.57
N PRO A 32 -20.54 -17.22 17.84
CA PRO A 32 -21.04 -16.49 19.00
C PRO A 32 -20.44 -15.09 19.15
N PHE A 33 -19.24 -14.86 18.62
CA PHE A 33 -18.49 -13.61 18.81
C PHE A 33 -18.77 -12.56 17.74
N TYR A 34 -19.34 -12.97 16.59
CA TYR A 34 -19.57 -12.08 15.46
C TYR A 34 -21.06 -12.05 15.11
N SER A 35 -21.57 -10.86 14.78
CA SER A 35 -22.90 -10.72 14.20
C SER A 35 -23.01 -11.47 12.87
N ARG A 36 -24.23 -11.85 12.48
CA ARG A 36 -24.51 -12.66 11.27
C ARG A 36 -23.91 -12.10 9.96
N ARG A 37 -23.61 -10.79 9.90
CA ARG A 37 -22.99 -10.12 8.74
C ARG A 37 -21.50 -9.78 8.92
N ASP A 38 -20.99 -9.80 10.15
CA ASP A 38 -19.64 -9.32 10.49
C ASP A 38 -18.63 -10.46 10.63
N GLY A 39 -19.09 -11.71 10.56
CA GLY A 39 -18.24 -12.88 10.70
C GLY A 39 -17.26 -13.09 9.55
N PRO A 40 -16.04 -13.60 9.83
CA PRO A 40 -15.09 -13.94 8.79
C PRO A 40 -15.62 -15.02 7.87
N SER A 41 -15.45 -14.81 6.57
CA SER A 41 -15.69 -15.85 5.58
C SER A 41 -14.58 -16.90 5.62
N LYS A 42 -14.85 -18.12 5.12
CA LYS A 42 -13.83 -19.18 5.03
C LYS A 42 -12.57 -18.72 4.28
N SER A 43 -12.74 -17.96 3.20
CA SER A 43 -11.61 -17.43 2.43
C SER A 43 -10.88 -16.28 3.12
N ALA A 44 -11.54 -15.52 3.99
CA ALA A 44 -10.88 -14.53 4.85
C ALA A 44 -10.02 -15.22 5.91
N LEU A 45 -10.58 -16.24 6.57
CA LEU A 45 -9.86 -17.05 7.55
C LEU A 45 -8.61 -17.71 6.94
N GLN A 46 -8.76 -18.38 5.80
CA GLN A 46 -7.65 -19.04 5.12
C GLN A 46 -6.54 -18.07 4.73
N ARG A 47 -6.89 -16.88 4.20
CA ARG A 47 -5.91 -15.83 3.86
C ARG A 47 -5.19 -15.31 5.10
N LEU A 48 -5.91 -15.16 6.20
CA LEU A 48 -5.36 -14.67 7.46
C LEU A 48 -4.36 -15.66 8.05
N VAL A 49 -4.69 -16.95 8.09
CA VAL A 49 -3.79 -18.03 8.55
C VAL A 49 -2.56 -18.12 7.64
N ALA A 50 -2.74 -18.20 6.31
CA ALA A 50 -1.61 -18.28 5.39
C ALA A 50 -0.66 -17.09 5.51
N LYS A 51 -1.21 -15.88 5.69
CA LYS A 51 -0.41 -14.67 5.92
C LYS A 51 0.35 -14.74 7.24
N PHE A 52 -0.30 -15.21 8.30
CA PHE A 52 0.34 -15.40 9.60
C PHE A 52 1.48 -16.41 9.52
N GLU A 53 1.29 -17.56 8.87
CA GLU A 53 2.33 -18.58 8.69
C GLU A 53 3.51 -18.07 7.85
N THR A 54 3.23 -17.23 6.84
CA THR A 54 4.28 -16.69 5.94
C THR A 54 5.08 -15.54 6.57
N THR A 55 4.40 -14.63 7.29
CA THR A 55 5.00 -13.35 7.74
C THR A 55 5.18 -13.28 9.26
N SER A 56 4.63 -14.25 10.01
CA SER A 56 4.48 -14.22 11.48
C SER A 56 3.83 -12.94 12.01
N SER A 57 3.08 -12.23 11.15
CA SER A 57 2.54 -10.90 11.42
C SER A 57 1.03 -10.88 11.25
N VAL A 58 0.37 -10.29 12.24
CA VAL A 58 -1.09 -10.16 12.32
C VAL A 58 -1.56 -8.79 11.83
N ASN A 59 -0.63 -7.86 11.63
CA ASN A 59 -0.92 -6.47 11.25
C ASN A 59 -1.62 -6.39 9.89
N ASN A 60 -2.57 -5.47 9.76
CA ASN A 60 -3.13 -5.14 8.45
C ASN A 60 -2.02 -4.67 7.52
N GLN A 61 -1.96 -5.24 6.31
CA GLN A 61 -1.02 -4.74 5.31
C GLN A 61 -1.51 -3.36 4.89
N PRO A 62 -0.63 -2.34 4.86
CA PRO A 62 -1.02 -1.06 4.30
C PRO A 62 -1.50 -1.30 2.87
N THR A 63 -2.65 -0.72 2.52
CA THR A 63 -3.14 -0.79 1.14
C THR A 63 -2.04 -0.25 0.23
N PRO A 64 -1.61 -0.97 -0.82
CA PRO A 64 -0.60 -0.47 -1.73
C PRO A 64 -1.09 0.85 -2.30
N VAL A 65 -0.53 1.95 -1.82
CA VAL A 65 -0.85 3.27 -2.36
C VAL A 65 -0.19 3.29 -3.73
N LEU A 66 -0.99 3.47 -4.78
CA LEU A 66 -0.47 3.59 -6.14
C LEU A 66 0.49 4.79 -6.17
N GLN A 67 1.78 4.51 -6.16
CA GLN A 67 2.86 5.48 -6.22
C GLN A 67 2.87 6.08 -7.63
N ARG A 68 2.09 7.15 -7.87
CA ARG A 68 2.12 7.92 -9.12
C ARG A 68 3.41 8.75 -9.16
N ASN A 69 4.53 8.10 -9.43
CA ASN A 69 5.85 8.70 -9.27
C ASN A 69 6.29 9.46 -10.52
N ALA A 70 5.56 10.51 -10.88
CA ALA A 70 6.11 11.54 -11.76
C ALA A 70 7.33 12.22 -11.13
N ARG A 71 7.49 12.13 -9.79
CA ARG A 71 8.67 12.53 -9.01
C ARG A 71 9.51 11.31 -8.61
N SER A 72 9.76 10.38 -9.52
CA SER A 72 10.74 9.32 -9.31
C SER A 72 12.15 9.93 -9.20
N ALA A 73 13.08 9.22 -8.56
CA ALA A 73 14.47 9.67 -8.48
C ALA A 73 15.09 9.92 -9.87
N GLU A 74 14.71 9.08 -10.84
CA GLU A 74 15.09 9.23 -12.26
C GLU A 74 14.60 10.55 -12.86
N ASN A 75 13.31 10.87 -12.70
CA ASN A 75 12.76 12.13 -13.23
C ASN A 75 13.34 13.35 -12.53
N ILE A 76 13.66 13.26 -11.24
CA ILE A 76 14.33 14.33 -10.49
C ILE A 76 15.73 14.55 -11.04
N ALA A 77 16.50 13.47 -11.27
CA ALA A 77 17.83 13.55 -11.85
C ALA A 77 17.80 14.14 -13.27
N ALA A 78 16.89 13.68 -14.13
CA ALA A 78 16.76 14.19 -15.50
C ALA A 78 16.38 15.68 -15.55
N VAL A 79 15.46 16.13 -14.68
CA VAL A 79 15.12 17.56 -14.56
C VAL A 79 16.31 18.36 -14.02
N SER A 80 17.04 17.83 -13.04
CA SER A 80 18.24 18.47 -12.47
C SER A 80 19.33 18.66 -13.53
N GLU A 81 19.65 17.62 -14.29
CA GLU A 81 20.64 17.66 -15.37
C GLU A 81 20.26 18.68 -16.43
N SER A 82 19.01 18.65 -16.87
CA SER A 82 18.49 19.61 -17.86
C SER A 82 18.60 21.06 -17.35
N VAL A 83 18.41 21.31 -16.05
CA VAL A 83 18.60 22.64 -15.45
C VAL A 83 20.06 23.07 -15.43
N GLN A 84 20.99 22.15 -15.15
CA GLN A 84 22.43 22.41 -15.19
C GLN A 84 22.90 22.75 -16.60
N GLU A 85 22.41 22.02 -17.61
CA GLU A 85 22.74 22.28 -19.01
C GLU A 85 22.19 23.63 -19.48
N ASN A 86 20.92 23.92 -19.18
CA ASN A 86 20.24 25.11 -19.67
C ASN A 86 19.35 25.75 -18.57
N PRO A 87 19.91 26.63 -17.71
CA PRO A 87 19.17 27.18 -16.58
C PRO A 87 18.05 28.14 -16.99
N ARG A 88 18.15 28.78 -18.17
CA ARG A 88 17.14 29.72 -18.69
C ARG A 88 16.01 29.07 -19.48
N GLN A 89 16.04 27.76 -19.65
CA GLN A 89 15.03 27.05 -20.43
C GLN A 89 13.67 27.06 -19.72
N SER A 90 12.62 27.32 -20.49
CA SER A 90 11.26 27.39 -19.97
C SER A 90 10.74 26.02 -19.54
N ILE A 91 9.90 26.01 -18.49
CA ILE A 91 9.28 24.79 -17.95
C ILE A 91 8.51 24.00 -19.02
N PRO A 92 7.69 24.62 -19.90
CA PRO A 92 6.97 23.88 -20.93
C PRO A 92 7.91 23.13 -21.88
N ARG A 93 9.02 23.76 -22.28
CA ARG A 93 9.99 23.15 -23.18
C ARG A 93 10.73 22.00 -22.53
N ARG A 94 11.18 22.20 -21.28
CA ARG A 94 11.84 21.14 -20.49
C ARG A 94 10.93 19.93 -20.28
N ALA A 95 9.65 20.18 -19.99
CA ALA A 95 8.66 19.12 -19.82
C ALA A 95 8.45 18.30 -21.11
N GLN A 96 8.42 18.97 -22.27
CA GLN A 96 8.29 18.31 -23.56
C GLN A 96 9.51 17.44 -23.90
N GLU A 97 10.72 17.96 -23.68
CA GLU A 97 11.97 17.22 -23.94
C GLU A 97 12.12 15.99 -23.04
N LEU A 98 11.70 16.09 -21.77
CA LEU A 98 11.77 14.99 -20.80
C LEU A 98 10.53 14.07 -20.82
N GLY A 99 9.54 14.32 -21.67
CA GLY A 99 8.30 13.54 -21.73
C GLY A 99 7.44 13.63 -20.45
N LEU A 100 7.60 14.69 -19.66
CA LEU A 100 6.89 14.92 -18.40
C LEU A 100 5.74 15.91 -18.58
N SER A 101 4.76 15.87 -17.68
CA SER A 101 3.76 16.95 -17.61
C SER A 101 4.40 18.22 -17.04
N GLN A 102 4.02 19.39 -17.57
CA GLN A 102 4.51 20.68 -17.08
C GLN A 102 4.31 20.85 -15.56
N THR A 103 3.19 20.35 -15.04
CA THR A 103 2.86 20.35 -13.61
C THR A 103 3.79 19.48 -12.79
N SER A 104 4.26 18.35 -13.32
CA SER A 104 5.20 17.47 -12.64
C SER A 104 6.60 18.07 -12.65
N THR A 105 7.05 18.59 -13.79
CA THR A 105 8.34 19.30 -13.90
C THR A 105 8.39 20.52 -12.98
N TRP A 106 7.33 21.34 -12.93
CA TRP A 106 7.26 22.46 -11.98
C TRP A 106 7.29 22.01 -10.52
N ARG A 107 6.61 20.92 -10.18
CA ARG A 107 6.66 20.37 -8.81
C ARG A 107 8.06 19.90 -8.43
N ILE A 108 8.79 19.26 -9.35
CA ILE A 108 10.18 18.83 -9.15
C ILE A 108 11.08 20.06 -8.91
N LEU A 109 11.00 21.05 -9.80
CA LEU A 109 11.78 22.29 -9.68
C LEU A 109 11.54 22.98 -8.34
N ARG A 110 10.27 23.10 -7.93
CA ARG A 110 9.87 23.79 -6.71
C ARG A 110 10.17 23.01 -5.43
N ARG A 111 9.81 21.71 -5.38
CA ARG A 111 9.80 20.92 -4.13
C ARG A 111 11.08 20.14 -3.90
N ASP A 112 11.71 19.68 -4.98
CA ASP A 112 12.84 18.76 -4.91
C ASP A 112 14.16 19.49 -5.21
N LEU A 113 14.15 20.51 -6.09
CA LEU A 113 15.34 21.31 -6.44
C LEU A 113 15.38 22.71 -5.77
N GLY A 114 14.28 23.17 -5.19
CA GLY A 114 14.20 24.46 -4.50
C GLY A 114 14.36 25.70 -5.41
N LEU A 115 14.16 25.53 -6.71
CA LEU A 115 14.31 26.59 -7.71
C LEU A 115 12.96 27.25 -7.98
N HIS A 116 12.94 28.59 -7.98
CA HIS A 116 11.76 29.41 -8.14
C HIS A 116 11.98 30.62 -9.02
#